data_AF-A0A923TL11-F1
#
_entry.id   AF-A0A923TL11-F1
#
_cell.length_a   1.000
_cell.length_b   1.000
_cell.length_c   1.000
_cell.angle_alpha   90.00
_cell.angle_beta   90.00
_cell.angle_gamma   90.00
#
_symmetry.space_group_name_H-M   'P 1'
#
loop_
_entity.id
_entity.type
_entity.pdbx_description
1 polymer ?
#
loop_
_entity_poly.entity_id
_entity_poly.type
_entity_poly.pdbx_seq_one_letter_code
_entity_poly.pdbx_strand_id
1 'polypeptide(L)'
;MKFLMTLSLSLLALPAFAISDKEIGRECRDLGIEKVVTQAAAFDCEINVADIKVSDVDNRFYNPSKYIWYSVAAQCEDSPRTSVTQLVQYRDGQCY
;
A
#
# COMPACT_ATOMS: atom_id res chain seq x y z
N MET A 1 51.57 -28.45 12.58
CA MET A 1 51.07 -28.21 11.20
C MET A 1 49.57 -27.98 11.27
N LYS A 2 49.14 -26.79 10.81
CA LYS A 2 47.78 -26.30 10.45
C LYS A 2 46.55 -26.98 11.07
N PHE A 3 45.94 -26.33 12.07
CA PHE A 3 44.53 -26.48 12.39
C PHE A 3 43.69 -25.81 11.29
N LEU A 4 42.86 -26.59 10.58
CA LEU A 4 41.83 -26.04 9.68
C LEU A 4 40.71 -25.47 10.55
N MET A 5 40.55 -24.15 10.54
CA MET A 5 39.41 -23.44 11.12
C MET A 5 38.34 -23.34 10.04
N THR A 6 37.37 -24.24 10.04
CA THR A 6 36.20 -24.20 9.16
C THR A 6 35.30 -23.04 9.60
N LEU A 7 35.32 -21.95 8.84
CA LEU A 7 34.45 -20.80 9.04
C LEU A 7 33.03 -21.14 8.55
N SER A 8 32.18 -21.64 9.44
CA SER A 8 30.76 -21.91 9.17
C SER A 8 29.99 -20.58 9.06
N LEU A 9 29.91 -20.05 7.84
CA LEU A 9 29.11 -18.86 7.52
C LEU A 9 27.61 -19.23 7.62
N SER A 10 27.04 -19.05 8.80
CA SER A 10 25.61 -19.26 9.04
C SER A 10 24.85 -18.04 8.49
N LEU A 11 24.41 -18.09 7.23
CA LEU A 11 23.43 -17.12 6.74
C LEU A 11 22.11 -17.37 7.48
N LEU A 12 21.85 -16.55 8.50
CA LEU A 12 20.51 -16.38 9.07
C LEU A 12 19.63 -15.72 7.99
N ALA A 13 19.05 -16.55 7.12
CA ALA A 13 17.95 -16.13 6.29
C ALA A 13 16.74 -15.87 7.21
N LEU A 14 16.55 -14.62 7.61
CA LEU A 14 15.29 -14.19 8.20
C LEU A 14 14.20 -14.48 7.15
N PRO A 15 13.12 -15.22 7.49
CA PRO A 15 11.96 -15.25 6.64
C PRO A 15 11.39 -13.82 6.64
N ALA A 16 11.71 -13.05 5.60
CA ALA A 16 10.88 -11.91 5.25
C ALA A 16 9.53 -12.51 4.85
N PHE A 17 8.61 -12.61 5.82
CA PHE A 17 7.27 -13.07 5.55
C PHE A 17 6.68 -12.12 4.50
N ALA A 18 6.54 -12.62 3.28
CA ALA A 18 5.92 -11.88 2.20
C ALA A 18 4.45 -11.67 2.58
N ILE A 19 4.12 -10.46 3.01
CA ILE A 19 2.74 -10.07 3.29
C ILE A 19 1.92 -10.11 1.99
N SER A 20 0.66 -10.53 2.05
CA SER A 20 -0.20 -10.63 0.86
C SER A 20 -0.89 -9.32 0.53
N ASP A 21 -1.25 -9.11 -0.75
CA ASP A 21 -1.97 -7.89 -1.21
C ASP A 21 -3.26 -7.66 -0.43
N LYS A 22 -4.00 -8.74 -0.14
CA LYS A 22 -5.24 -8.71 0.63
C LYS A 22 -5.01 -8.25 2.07
N GLU A 23 -3.89 -8.64 2.66
CA GLU A 23 -3.53 -8.29 4.03
C GLU A 23 -3.12 -6.83 4.13
N ILE A 24 -2.22 -6.37 3.25
CA ILE A 24 -1.83 -4.95 3.18
C ILE A 24 -3.08 -4.08 2.91
N GLY A 25 -3.94 -4.49 1.97
CA GLY A 25 -5.16 -3.76 1.62
C GLY A 25 -6.20 -3.70 2.73
N ARG A 26 -6.18 -4.67 3.67
CA ARG A 26 -7.01 -4.62 4.88
C ARG A 26 -6.40 -3.70 5.93
N GLU A 27 -5.09 -3.81 6.17
CA GLU A 27 -4.40 -3.00 7.18
C GLU A 27 -4.41 -1.51 6.85
N CYS A 28 -4.23 -1.16 5.58
CA CYS A 28 -4.16 0.22 5.13
C CYS A 28 -5.50 0.82 4.70
N ARG A 29 -6.63 0.12 4.92
CA ARG A 29 -7.93 0.52 4.39
C ARG A 29 -8.40 1.86 4.94
N ASP A 30 -8.29 2.05 6.24
CA ASP A 30 -8.82 3.26 6.90
C ASP A 30 -8.08 4.51 6.44
N LEU A 31 -6.74 4.47 6.41
CA LEU A 31 -5.92 5.56 5.88
C LEU A 31 -6.17 5.80 4.38
N GLY A 32 -6.37 4.73 3.61
CA GLY A 32 -6.72 4.83 2.19
C GLY A 32 -8.04 5.57 1.98
N ILE A 33 -9.07 5.21 2.75
CA ILE A 33 -10.37 5.88 2.71
C ILE A 33 -10.24 7.34 3.12
N GLU A 34 -9.52 7.64 4.21
CA GLU A 34 -9.31 9.00 4.70
C GLU A 34 -8.67 9.89 3.63
N LYS A 35 -7.60 9.41 2.97
CA LYS A 35 -6.94 10.14 1.88
C LYS A 35 -7.88 10.38 0.71
N VAL A 36 -8.65 9.37 0.28
CA VAL A 36 -9.61 9.50 -0.83
C VAL A 36 -10.68 10.54 -0.50
N VAL A 37 -11.30 10.47 0.69
CA VAL A 37 -12.33 11.40 1.14
C VAL A 37 -11.78 12.82 1.22
N THR A 38 -10.59 12.99 1.81
CA THR A 38 -9.92 14.30 1.92
C THR A 38 -9.66 14.90 0.54
N GLN A 39 -9.16 14.09 -0.40
CA GLN A 39 -8.89 14.55 -1.76
C GLN A 39 -10.19 14.89 -2.52
N ALA A 40 -11.23 14.08 -2.36
CA ALA A 40 -12.54 14.33 -2.97
C ALA A 40 -13.14 15.65 -2.47
N ALA A 41 -13.10 15.90 -1.15
CA ALA A 41 -13.54 17.15 -0.56
C ALA A 41 -12.72 18.35 -1.06
N ALA A 42 -11.39 18.20 -1.18
CA ALA A 42 -10.52 19.25 -1.72
C ALA A 42 -10.78 19.58 -3.20
N PHE A 43 -11.41 18.66 -3.93
CA PHE A 43 -11.79 18.83 -5.34
C PHE A 43 -13.28 19.09 -5.54
N ASP A 44 -14.04 19.25 -4.45
CA ASP A 44 -15.50 19.38 -4.46
C ASP A 44 -16.17 18.26 -5.29
N CYS A 45 -15.72 17.03 -5.05
CA CYS A 45 -16.24 15.84 -5.70
C CYS A 45 -17.22 15.10 -4.81
N GLU A 46 -18.39 14.77 -5.35
CA GLU A 46 -19.30 13.81 -4.77
C GLU A 46 -18.78 12.39 -5.00
N ILE A 47 -18.72 11.61 -3.92
CA ILE A 47 -18.29 10.21 -3.92
C ILE A 47 -19.19 9.37 -3.00
N ASN A 48 -19.30 8.07 -3.28
CA ASN A 48 -19.86 7.10 -2.35
C ASN A 48 -18.71 6.36 -1.63
N VAL A 49 -18.56 6.59 -0.33
CA VAL A 49 -17.48 6.00 0.49
C VAL A 49 -17.52 4.47 0.46
N ALA A 50 -18.70 3.87 0.34
CA ALA A 50 -18.85 2.42 0.26
C ALA A 50 -18.23 1.82 -1.02
N ASP A 51 -18.08 2.62 -2.07
CA ASP A 51 -17.54 2.18 -3.37
C ASP A 51 -16.02 2.32 -3.47
N ILE A 52 -15.35 2.82 -2.42
CA ILE A 52 -13.88 2.91 -2.36
C ILE A 52 -13.29 1.50 -2.34
N LYS A 53 -12.45 1.22 -3.35
CA LYS A 53 -11.81 -0.08 -3.56
C LYS A 53 -10.31 0.06 -3.81
N VAL A 54 -9.57 -1.02 -3.56
CA VAL A 54 -8.19 -1.14 -4.03
C VAL A 54 -8.21 -1.29 -5.55
N SER A 55 -7.51 -0.43 -6.26
CA SER A 55 -7.40 -0.46 -7.72
C SER A 55 -6.10 -1.13 -8.20
N ASP A 56 -5.03 -1.01 -7.42
CA ASP A 56 -3.72 -1.57 -7.74
C ASP A 56 -2.86 -1.77 -6.48
N VAL A 57 -1.90 -2.68 -6.56
CA VAL A 57 -0.95 -3.01 -5.48
C VAL A 57 0.44 -3.28 -6.08
N ASP A 58 1.44 -2.52 -5.63
CA ASP A 58 2.85 -2.88 -5.83
C ASP A 58 3.36 -3.60 -4.59
N ASN A 59 3.34 -4.93 -4.66
CA ASN A 59 3.83 -5.83 -3.61
C ASN A 59 5.02 -6.66 -4.06
N ARG A 60 5.98 -6.04 -4.76
CA ARG A 60 7.18 -6.77 -5.21
C ARG A 60 8.02 -7.20 -4.02
N PHE A 61 8.46 -8.46 -4.00
CA PHE A 61 9.22 -9.06 -2.88
C PHE A 61 10.46 -8.24 -2.50
N TYR A 62 11.22 -7.79 -3.50
CA TYR A 62 12.47 -7.04 -3.32
C TYR A 62 12.26 -5.55 -2.99
N ASN A 63 11.01 -5.06 -3.02
CA ASN A 63 10.71 -3.68 -2.64
C ASN A 63 10.48 -3.61 -1.13
N PRO A 64 11.29 -2.87 -0.35
CA PRO A 64 11.11 -2.78 1.10
C PRO A 64 9.81 -2.04 1.49
N SER A 65 9.21 -1.29 0.57
CA SER A 65 7.91 -0.65 0.76
C SER A 65 6.89 -1.26 -0.19
N LYS A 66 5.65 -1.40 0.26
CA LYS A 66 4.53 -1.82 -0.59
C LYS A 66 3.65 -0.61 -0.84
N TYR A 67 3.01 -0.56 -1.99
CA TYR A 67 2.19 0.58 -2.38
C TYR A 67 0.80 0.09 -2.75
N ILE A 68 -0.23 0.75 -2.24
CA ILE A 68 -1.63 0.44 -2.53
C ILE A 68 -2.33 1.69 -3.01
N TRP A 69 -3.06 1.54 -4.10
CA TRP A 69 -3.93 2.58 -4.63
C TRP A 69 -5.38 2.29 -4.27
N TYR A 70 -6.03 3.27 -3.64
CA TYR A 70 -7.46 3.28 -3.38
C TYR A 70 -8.14 4.24 -4.34
N SER A 71 -9.21 3.78 -4.99
CA SER A 71 -9.93 4.56 -5.98
C SER A 71 -11.43 4.48 -5.77
N VAL A 72 -12.12 5.55 -6.19
CA VAL A 72 -13.57 5.63 -6.26
C VAL A 72 -13.99 6.45 -7.48
N ALA A 73 -15.12 6.10 -8.07
CA ALA A 73 -15.76 6.96 -9.07
C ALA A 73 -16.20 8.27 -8.40
N ALA A 74 -16.06 9.38 -9.10
CA ALA A 74 -16.34 10.70 -8.57
C ALA A 74 -17.00 11.57 -9.62
N GLN A 75 -17.88 12.46 -9.16
CA GLN A 75 -18.43 13.54 -9.97
C GLN A 75 -18.06 14.86 -9.30
N CYS A 76 -17.31 15.70 -9.99
CA CYS A 76 -16.80 16.96 -9.45
C CYS A 76 -17.38 18.11 -10.28
N GLU A 77 -17.92 19.15 -9.63
CA GLU A 77 -18.64 20.23 -10.33
C GLU A 77 -17.78 20.94 -11.39
N ASP A 78 -16.52 21.20 -11.07
CA ASP A 78 -15.60 22.00 -11.92
C ASP A 78 -14.48 21.17 -12.57
N SER A 79 -14.61 19.84 -12.62
CA SER A 79 -13.53 18.99 -13.11
C SER A 79 -14.02 17.88 -14.05
N PRO A 80 -13.31 17.61 -15.16
CA PRO A 80 -13.57 16.42 -15.98
C PRO A 80 -13.15 15.11 -15.28
N ARG A 81 -12.73 15.16 -14.01
CA ARG A 81 -12.35 13.98 -13.24
C ARG A 81 -13.57 13.10 -13.01
N THR A 82 -13.42 11.84 -13.38
CA THR A 82 -14.42 10.78 -13.17
C THR A 82 -14.05 9.83 -12.03
N SER A 83 -12.88 10.05 -11.40
CA SER A 83 -12.42 9.26 -10.26
C SER A 83 -11.44 10.04 -9.39
N VAL A 84 -11.39 9.66 -8.12
CA VAL A 84 -10.35 10.07 -7.17
C VAL A 84 -9.55 8.83 -6.81
N THR A 85 -8.23 8.93 -6.92
CA THR A 85 -7.29 7.85 -6.58
C THR A 85 -6.21 8.37 -5.65
N GLN A 86 -5.91 7.62 -4.59
CA GLN A 86 -4.89 7.97 -3.62
C GLN A 86 -3.97 6.79 -3.30
N LEU A 87 -2.71 7.13 -3.03
CA LEU A 87 -1.66 6.17 -2.72
C LEU A 87 -1.43 6.09 -1.20
N VAL A 88 -1.33 4.85 -0.71
CA VAL A 88 -0.86 4.53 0.64
C VAL A 88 0.42 3.70 0.53
N GLN A 89 1.44 4.09 1.28
CA GLN A 89 2.66 3.29 1.42
C GLN A 89 2.53 2.40 2.66
N TYR A 90 2.79 1.11 2.52
CA TYR A 90 2.95 0.19 3.62
C TYR A 90 4.42 -0.16 3.81
N ARG A 91 4.97 0.09 5.00
CA ARG A 91 6.37 -0.20 5.33
C ARG A 91 6.47 -0.54 6.81
N ASP A 92 7.20 -1.60 7.14
CA ASP A 92 7.51 -1.99 8.53
C ASP A 92 6.26 -2.15 9.43
N GLY A 93 5.15 -2.67 8.90
CA GLY A 93 3.92 -2.85 9.68
C GLY A 93 3.06 -1.60 9.81
N GLN A 94 3.37 -0.53 9.08
CA GLN A 94 2.69 0.76 9.18
C GLN A 94 2.28 1.30 7.82
N CYS A 95 1.17 2.05 7.80
CA CYS A 95 0.62 2.70 6.62
C CYS A 95 0.89 4.22 6.67
N TYR A 96 1.33 4.79 5.55
CA TYR A 96 1.72 6.19 5.38
C TYR A 96 1.06 6.85 4.17
#